data_AF-A0A7K1NJE7-F1
#
_entry.id   AF-A0A7K1NJE7-F1
#
_cell.length_a   1.000
_cell.length_b   1.000
_cell.length_c   1.000
_cell.angle_alpha   90.00
_cell.angle_beta   90.00
_cell.angle_gamma   90.00
#
_symmetry.space_group_name_H-M   'P 1'
#
loop_
_entity.id
_entity.type
_entity.pdbx_description
1 polymer ?
#
loop_
_entity_poly.entity_id
_entity_poly.type
_entity_poly.pdbx_seq_one_letter_code
_entity_poly.pdbx_strand_id
1 'polypeptide(L)'
;MAQVADELNVKQSLVQGLIRTGELRAFQVGGRGLWRIGRQDVEDYIEQAYRRTAERIVAGDLQDEGGAEDPPRGRAQIRGP
;
A
#
# COMPACT_ATOMS: atom_id res chain seq x y z
N MET A 1 7.83 5.20 5.46
CA MET A 1 6.97 4.03 5.16
C MET A 1 5.60 4.17 5.81
N ALA A 2 5.51 4.37 7.12
CA ALA A 2 4.23 4.59 7.83
C ALA A 2 3.29 5.59 7.13
N GLN A 3 3.77 6.81 6.83
CA GLN A 3 2.96 7.82 6.13
C GLN A 3 2.31 7.32 4.83
N VAL A 4 3.06 6.62 3.98
CA VAL A 4 2.54 6.11 2.69
C VAL A 4 1.59 4.94 2.91
N ALA A 5 1.84 4.12 3.94
CA ALA A 5 0.93 3.05 4.31
C ALA A 5 -0.42 3.61 4.76
N ASP A 6 -0.42 4.68 5.56
CA ASP A 6 -1.63 5.37 5.99
C ASP A 6 -2.33 6.05 4.81
N GLU A 7 -1.58 6.74 3.94
CA GLU A 7 -2.10 7.45 2.75
C GLU A 7 -2.78 6.50 1.76
N LEU A 8 -2.17 5.34 1.50
CA LEU A 8 -2.73 4.33 0.60
C LEU A 8 -3.71 3.38 1.28
N ASN A 9 -3.94 3.54 2.60
CA ASN A 9 -4.75 2.64 3.43
C ASN A 9 -4.33 1.16 3.31
N VAL A 10 -3.04 0.88 3.45
CA VAL A 10 -2.44 -0.46 3.37
C VAL A 10 -1.54 -0.77 4.56
N LYS A 11 -1.15 -2.04 4.72
CA LYS A 11 -0.16 -2.42 5.74
C LYS A 11 1.24 -1.93 5.34
N GLN A 12 2.04 -1.52 6.33
CA GLN A 12 3.44 -1.15 6.10
C GLN A 12 4.28 -2.28 5.47
N SER A 13 3.92 -3.55 5.71
CA SER A 13 4.56 -4.70 5.08
C SER A 13 4.38 -4.73 3.56
N LEU A 14 3.25 -4.24 3.05
CA LEU A 14 3.03 -4.11 1.61
C LEU A 14 3.94 -3.03 1.02
N VAL A 15 4.02 -1.86 1.66
CA VAL A 15 4.92 -0.78 1.25
C VAL A 15 6.38 -1.24 1.23
N GLN A 16 6.82 -2.00 2.23
CA GLN A 16 8.14 -2.63 2.22
C GLN A 16 8.33 -3.60 1.06
N GLY A 17 7.32 -4.41 0.75
CA GLY A 17 7.31 -5.30 -0.41
C GLY A 17 7.55 -4.54 -1.71
N LEU A 18 6.77 -3.47 -1.95
CA LEU A 18 6.88 -2.64 -3.14
C LEU A 18 8.26 -1.97 -3.29
N ILE A 19 8.87 -1.55 -2.17
CA ILE A 19 10.24 -1.00 -2.19
C ILE A 19 11.25 -2.08 -2.54
N ARG A 20 11.09 -3.29 -1.98
CA ARG A 20 11.99 -4.42 -2.25
C ARG A 20 11.89 -4.93 -3.68
N THR A 21 10.70 -4.89 -4.28
CA THR A 21 10.49 -5.24 -5.71
C THR A 21 10.91 -4.11 -6.64
N GLY A 22 11.11 -2.90 -6.12
CA GLY A 22 11.44 -1.70 -6.91
C GLY A 22 10.22 -1.04 -7.56
N GLU A 23 9.01 -1.51 -7.28
CA GLU A 23 7.76 -0.91 -7.77
C GLU A 23 7.45 0.44 -7.13
N LEU A 24 7.90 0.64 -5.89
CA LEU A 24 7.83 1.93 -5.22
C LEU A 24 9.23 2.44 -4.93
N ARG A 25 9.60 3.56 -5.54
CA ARG A 25 10.91 4.19 -5.31
C ARG A 25 10.99 4.68 -3.86
N ALA A 26 12.13 4.40 -3.24
CA ALA A 26 12.47 4.89 -1.92
C ALA A 26 14.00 5.01 -1.82
N PHE A 27 14.45 5.82 -0.89
CA PHE A 27 15.88 5.97 -0.60
C PHE A 27 16.13 5.94 0.89
N GLN A 28 17.34 5.51 1.26
CA GLN A 28 17.77 5.52 2.64
C GLN A 28 18.27 6.93 3.01
N VAL A 29 17.77 7.45 4.12
CA VAL A 29 18.23 8.72 4.69
C VAL A 29 19.20 8.43 5.82
N GLY A 30 20.48 8.76 5.57
CA GLY A 30 21.57 8.53 6.51
C GLY A 30 21.87 7.04 6.74
N GLY A 31 22.54 6.72 7.84
CA GLY A 31 23.12 5.39 8.09
C GLY A 31 22.35 4.47 9.06
N ARG A 32 21.04 4.67 9.28
CA ARG A 32 20.28 3.94 10.33
C ARG A 32 19.08 3.13 9.85
N GLY A 33 19.07 2.65 8.60
CA GLY A 33 17.91 1.86 8.12
C GLY A 33 16.66 2.71 7.90
N LEU A 34 16.75 4.04 7.93
CA LEU A 34 15.61 4.92 7.75
C LEU A 34 15.32 5.11 6.27
N TRP A 35 14.18 4.62 5.80
CA TRP A 35 13.74 4.78 4.42
C TRP A 35 12.73 5.91 4.28
N ARG A 36 12.93 6.75 3.26
CA ARG A 36 12.01 7.79 2.81
C ARG A 36 11.49 7.48 1.42
N ILE A 37 10.26 7.91 1.19
CA ILE A 37 9.55 7.85 -0.08
C ILE A 37 9.24 9.30 -0.40
N GLY A 38 9.66 9.79 -1.56
CA GLY A 38 9.31 11.14 -2.00
C GLY A 38 7.82 11.22 -2.31
N ARG A 39 7.24 12.42 -2.21
CA ARG A 39 5.83 12.62 -2.57
C ARG A 39 5.56 12.21 -4.03
N GLN A 40 6.40 12.69 -4.94
CA GLN A 40 6.31 12.36 -6.36
C GLN A 40 6.46 10.85 -6.60
N ASP A 41 7.25 10.13 -5.81
CA ASP A 41 7.39 8.68 -5.95
C ASP A 41 6.09 7.93 -5.65
N VAL A 42 5.31 8.42 -4.68
CA VAL A 42 3.98 7.87 -4.37
C VAL A 42 3.01 8.20 -5.49
N GLU A 43 3.00 9.45 -5.95
CA GLU A 43 2.14 9.91 -7.05
C GLU A 43 2.42 9.11 -8.35
N ASP A 44 3.68 8.95 -8.72
CA ASP A 44 4.12 8.16 -9.88
C ASP A 44 3.70 6.68 -9.75
N TYR A 45 3.78 6.12 -8.55
CA TYR A 45 3.34 4.75 -8.29
C TYR A 45 1.83 4.60 -8.47
N ILE A 46 1.04 5.54 -7.94
CA ILE A 46 -0.42 5.55 -8.06
C ILE A 46 -0.82 5.64 -9.54
N GLU A 47 -0.21 6.57 -10.29
CA GLU A 47 -0.49 6.72 -11.72
C GLU A 47 -0.21 5.43 -12.50
N GLN A 48 0.94 4.81 -12.25
CA GLN A 48 1.29 3.55 -12.90
C GLN A 48 0.38 2.39 -12.48
N ALA A 49 -0.06 2.35 -11.22
CA ALA A 49 -1.01 1.34 -10.74
C ALA A 49 -2.38 1.47 -11.42
N TYR A 50 -2.87 2.70 -11.61
CA TYR A 50 -4.07 2.95 -12.39
C TYR A 50 -3.90 2.53 -13.85
N ARG A 51 -2.77 2.86 -14.48
CA ARG A 51 -2.49 2.45 -15.86
C ARG A 51 -2.51 0.93 -16.03
N ARG A 52 -1.78 0.19 -15.17
CA ARG A 52 -1.79 -1.29 -15.18
C ARG A 52 -3.20 -1.85 -14.98
N THR A 53 -3.99 -1.23 -14.12
CA THR A 53 -5.38 -1.65 -13.88
C THR A 53 -6.25 -1.43 -15.12
N ALA A 54 -6.13 -0.26 -15.77
CA ALA A 54 -6.84 0.04 -17.01
C ALA A 54 -6.45 -0.93 -18.14
N GLU A 55 -5.17 -1.25 -18.30
CA GLU A 55 -4.68 -2.23 -19.27
C GLU A 55 -5.31 -3.61 -19.04
N ARG A 56 -5.38 -4.08 -17.78
CA ARG A 56 -6.02 -5.35 -17.42
C ARG A 56 -7.53 -5.36 -17.68
N ILE A 57 -8.22 -4.24 -17.43
CA ILE A 57 -9.64 -4.09 -17.76
C ILE A 57 -9.86 -4.25 -19.25
N VAL A 58 -9.06 -3.55 -20.07
CA VAL A 58 -9.15 -3.63 -21.53
C VAL A 58 -8.84 -5.03 -22.05
N ALA A 59 -7.88 -5.72 -21.43
CA ALA A 59 -7.54 -7.10 -21.76
C ALA A 59 -8.63 -8.12 -21.38
N GLY A 60 -9.61 -7.73 -20.55
CA GLY A 60 -10.62 -8.65 -20.01
C GLY A 60 -10.10 -9.54 -18.87
N ASP A 61 -8.95 -9.20 -18.28
CA ASP A 61 -8.22 -10.00 -17.29
C ASP A 61 -8.65 -9.74 -15.83
N LEU A 62 -9.59 -8.82 -15.60
CA LEU A 62 -10.19 -8.66 -14.28
C LEU A 62 -11.30 -9.70 -14.11
N GLN A 63 -10.96 -10.83 -13.51
CA GLN A 63 -11.96 -11.62 -12.79
C GLN A 63 -12.38 -10.77 -11.58
N ASP A 64 -13.69 -10.58 -11.38
CA ASP A 64 -14.25 -9.92 -10.19
C ASP A 64 -13.80 -10.68 -8.92
N GLU A 65 -12.63 -10.33 -8.38
CA GLU A 65 -12.25 -10.70 -7.02
C GLU A 65 -13.05 -9.80 -6.07
N GLY A 66 -14.31 -10.16 -5.90
CA GLY A 66 -15.25 -9.48 -5.04
C GLY A 66 -14.70 -9.30 -3.62
N GLY A 67 -14.67 -8.04 -3.19
CA GLY A 67 -14.80 -7.61 -1.81
C GLY A 67 -13.79 -8.22 -0.83
N ALA A 68 -12.69 -7.51 -0.58
CA ALA A 68 -12.09 -7.55 0.74
C ALA A 68 -13.09 -6.94 1.74
N GLU A 69 -14.05 -7.75 2.20
CA GLU A 69 -14.82 -7.50 3.40
C GLU A 69 -13.82 -7.39 4.57
N ASP A 70 -13.61 -6.18 5.07
CA ASP A 70 -12.93 -6.00 6.36
C ASP A 70 -13.93 -6.42 7.44
N PRO A 71 -13.71 -7.53 8.17
CA PRO A 71 -14.64 -7.95 9.20
C PRO A 71 -14.75 -6.84 10.26
N PRO A 72 -15.96 -6.53 10.76
CA PRO A 72 -16.16 -5.44 11.70
C PRO A 72 -15.33 -5.67 12.96
N ARG A 73 -14.36 -4.79 13.21
CA ARG A 73 -13.63 -4.73 14.49
C ARG A 73 -14.52 -4.09 15.55
N GLY A 74 -15.40 -4.88 16.14
CA GLY A 74 -16.00 -4.64 17.46
C GLY A 74 -15.79 -5.89 18.31
N ARG A 75 -15.44 -5.83 19.60
CA ARG A 75 -15.67 -4.81 20.63
C ARG A 75 -14.61 -4.92 21.72
N ALA A 76 -14.40 -3.80 22.42
CA ALA A 76 -13.80 -3.76 23.74
C ALA A 76 -14.47 -4.76 24.71
N GLN A 77 -13.68 -5.42 25.53
CA GLN A 77 -14.15 -6.03 26.77
C GLN A 77 -13.23 -5.60 27.90
N ILE A 78 -13.51 -4.40 28.40
CA ILE A 78 -13.28 -4.04 29.80
C ILE A 78 -14.02 -5.06 30.66
N ARG A 79 -13.28 -5.81 31.49
CA ARG A 79 -13.85 -6.54 32.62
C ARG A 79 -12.95 -6.34 33.83
N GLY A 80 -13.38 -5.45 34.73
CA GLY A 80 -12.98 -5.45 36.15
C GLY A 80 -13.50 -6.70 36.87
N PRO A 81 -13.25 -6.88 38.17
CA PRO A 81 -13.58 -5.89 39.21
C PRO A 81 -12.40 -5.07 39.74
#